data_AF-A0A135YPC7-F1
#
_entry.id   AF-A0A135YPC7-F1
#
_cell.length_a   1.000
_cell.length_b   1.000
_cell.length_c   1.000
_cell.angle_alpha   90.00
_cell.angle_beta   90.00
_cell.angle_gamma   90.00
#
_symmetry.space_group_name_H-M   'P 1'
#
loop_
_entity.id
_entity.type
_entity.pdbx_description
1 polymer ?
#
loop_
_entity_poly.entity_id
_entity_poly.type
_entity_poly.pdbx_seq_one_letter_code
_entity_poly.pdbx_strand_id
1 'polypeptide(L)'
;MLEMQMDIDILREAIKVIKKDPGINRKNLNNREKTTIVDALKNRYSLSQLLLILHLSRSSYYYQEATRKKPDKYTRLRVRITELFAENRKCYGYRRIHALLQREGITVSDKVVRRIMSEESLVVIAKRRRKYNSYQGEVSPAVPNLIRSDFHAEQPNSK
;
A
#
# COMPACT_ATOMS: atom_id res chain seq x y z
N MET A 1 9.65 38.86 0.05
CA MET A 1 10.32 37.96 1.02
C MET A 1 9.36 36.96 1.66
N LEU A 2 8.24 37.40 2.25
CA LEU A 2 7.30 36.50 2.93
C LEU A 2 6.62 35.47 1.98
N GLU A 3 6.23 35.91 0.78
CA GLU A 3 5.59 35.02 -0.22
C GLU A 3 6.54 33.91 -0.72
N MET A 4 7.81 34.23 -0.98
CA MET A 4 8.82 33.24 -1.37
C MET A 4 9.02 32.18 -0.28
N GLN A 5 9.07 32.58 0.99
CA GLN A 5 9.24 31.64 2.09
C GLN A 5 8.04 30.70 2.22
N MET A 6 6.82 31.25 2.04
CA MET A 6 5.60 30.46 2.04
C MET A 6 5.56 29.45 0.89
N ASP A 7 5.99 29.84 -0.32
CA ASP A 7 6.07 28.93 -1.47
C ASP A 7 7.06 27.79 -1.23
N ILE A 8 8.25 28.09 -0.66
CA ILE A 8 9.24 27.07 -0.29
C ILE A 8 8.65 26.10 0.73
N ASP A 9 7.95 26.60 1.74
CA ASP A 9 7.34 25.76 2.78
C ASP A 9 6.19 24.90 2.21
N ILE A 10 5.38 25.45 1.29
CA ILE A 10 4.36 24.69 0.55
C ILE A 10 5.01 23.54 -0.24
N LEU A 11 6.08 23.81 -0.98
CA LEU A 11 6.77 22.78 -1.76
C LEU A 11 7.39 21.70 -0.86
N ARG A 12 7.96 22.09 0.29
CA ARG A 12 8.48 21.16 1.29
C ARG A 12 7.40 20.24 1.87
N GLU A 13 6.22 20.78 2.19
CA GLU A 13 5.10 19.96 2.65
C GLU A 13 4.54 19.09 1.52
N ALA A 14 4.50 19.58 0.28
CA ALA A 14 4.07 18.80 -0.87
C ALA A 14 4.97 17.56 -1.10
N ILE A 15 6.29 17.67 -0.89
CA ILE A 15 7.23 16.53 -0.93
C ILE A 15 6.77 15.44 0.04
N LYS A 16 6.38 15.80 1.27
CA LYS A 16 5.96 14.83 2.30
C LYS A 16 4.67 14.11 1.91
N VAL A 17 3.75 14.79 1.23
CA VAL A 17 2.45 14.25 0.83
C VAL A 17 2.56 13.33 -0.39
N ILE A 18 3.27 13.74 -1.44
CA ILE A 18 3.37 12.97 -2.70
C ILE A 18 4.33 11.77 -2.58
N LYS A 19 5.34 11.82 -1.70
CA LYS A 19 6.47 10.86 -1.64
C LYS A 19 7.24 10.80 -2.99
N LYS A 20 8.05 9.75 -3.24
CA LYS A 20 8.93 9.64 -4.42
C LYS A 20 8.13 9.48 -5.73
N ASP A 21 8.20 10.55 -6.53
CA ASP A 21 7.83 10.76 -7.95
C ASP A 21 6.38 10.45 -8.39
N PRO A 22 5.78 11.32 -9.23
CA PRO A 22 6.40 12.16 -10.25
C PRO A 22 6.63 13.62 -9.79
N GLY A 23 7.53 14.34 -10.47
CA GLY A 23 7.92 15.72 -10.17
C GLY A 23 6.81 16.63 -9.63
N ILE A 24 7.14 17.38 -8.58
CA ILE A 24 6.19 18.17 -7.79
C ILE A 24 5.74 19.38 -8.59
N ASN A 25 4.57 19.26 -9.22
CA ASN A 25 3.89 20.40 -9.80
C ASN A 25 2.76 20.86 -8.88
N ARG A 26 2.90 22.05 -8.30
CA ARG A 26 1.87 22.71 -7.46
C ARG A 26 0.46 22.69 -8.09
N LYS A 27 0.39 22.71 -9.42
CA LYS A 27 -0.88 22.72 -10.18
C LYS A 27 -1.57 21.35 -10.19
N ASN A 28 -0.82 20.26 -10.02
CA ASN A 28 -1.34 18.90 -10.19
C ASN A 28 -1.75 18.24 -8.86
N LEU A 29 -1.80 19.00 -7.75
CA LEU A 29 -2.23 18.49 -6.46
C LEU A 29 -3.75 18.26 -6.42
N ASN A 30 -4.18 17.12 -5.89
CA ASN A 30 -5.58 16.86 -5.59
C ASN A 30 -6.05 17.75 -4.42
N ASN A 31 -7.34 18.09 -4.36
CA ASN A 31 -7.92 18.87 -3.25
C ASN A 31 -7.67 18.23 -1.87
N ARG A 32 -7.58 16.89 -1.81
CA ARG A 32 -7.16 16.17 -0.60
C ARG A 32 -5.72 16.49 -0.20
N GLU A 33 -4.80 16.57 -1.16
CA GLU A 33 -3.38 16.84 -0.91
C GLU A 33 -3.17 18.32 -0.55
N LYS A 34 -3.87 19.21 -1.26
CA LYS A 34 -3.91 20.64 -0.92
C LYS A 34 -4.39 20.85 0.51
N THR A 35 -5.45 20.16 0.95
CA THR A 35 -5.92 20.27 2.34
C THR A 35 -4.94 19.75 3.37
N THR A 36 -4.18 18.69 3.11
CA THR A 36 -3.08 18.28 4.02
C THR A 36 -2.03 19.37 4.17
N ILE A 37 -1.62 20.01 3.07
CA ILE A 37 -0.60 21.06 3.08
C ILE A 37 -1.11 22.29 3.84
N VAL A 38 -2.35 22.73 3.55
CA VAL A 38 -2.98 23.84 4.26
C VAL A 38 -3.05 23.54 5.75
N ASP A 39 -3.45 22.33 6.14
CA ASP A 39 -3.59 21.96 7.55
C ASP A 39 -2.26 21.95 8.31
N ALA A 40 -1.16 21.58 7.64
CA ALA A 40 0.19 21.64 8.20
C ALA A 40 0.71 23.08 8.37
N LEU A 41 0.32 23.99 7.47
CA LEU A 41 0.85 25.36 7.42
C LEU A 41 -0.08 26.42 8.04
N LYS A 42 -1.33 26.09 8.36
CA LYS A 42 -2.33 27.05 8.89
C LYS A 42 -1.94 27.75 10.19
N ASN A 43 -1.03 27.16 10.96
CA ASN A 43 -0.53 27.76 12.20
C ASN A 43 0.55 28.83 11.96
N ARG A 44 1.15 28.85 10.76
CA ARG A 44 2.26 29.76 10.41
C ARG A 44 1.84 30.84 9.41
N TYR A 45 0.84 30.56 8.57
CA TYR A 45 0.37 31.47 7.53
C TYR A 45 -1.15 31.61 7.56
N SER A 46 -1.66 32.74 7.05
CA SER A 46 -3.09 32.98 6.97
C SER A 46 -3.77 31.96 6.04
N LEU A 47 -4.90 31.40 6.49
CA LEU A 47 -5.70 30.46 5.71
C LEU A 47 -6.11 31.05 4.35
N SER A 48 -6.45 32.34 4.28
CA SER A 48 -6.86 32.97 3.02
C SER A 48 -5.74 32.98 1.98
N GLN A 49 -4.50 33.24 2.41
CA GLN A 49 -3.31 33.27 1.55
C GLN A 49 -2.98 31.86 1.04
N LEU A 50 -2.99 30.86 1.92
CA LEU A 50 -2.73 29.47 1.55
C LEU A 50 -3.74 28.94 0.52
N LEU A 51 -5.02 29.24 0.71
CA LEU A 51 -6.08 28.85 -0.22
C LEU A 51 -5.95 29.52 -1.59
N LEU A 52 -5.53 30.79 -1.62
CA LEU A 52 -5.31 31.54 -2.85
C LEU A 52 -4.18 30.91 -3.68
N ILE A 53 -3.03 30.63 -3.05
CA ILE A 53 -1.84 30.08 -3.72
C ILE A 53 -2.07 28.67 -4.25
N LEU A 54 -2.76 27.83 -3.47
CA LEU A 54 -3.06 26.46 -3.87
C LEU A 54 -4.28 26.37 -4.81
N HIS A 55 -4.90 27.49 -5.16
CA HIS A 55 -6.13 27.54 -5.94
C HIS A 55 -7.20 26.58 -5.40
N LEU A 56 -7.46 26.64 -4.09
CA LEU A 56 -8.45 25.81 -3.40
C LEU A 56 -9.57 26.71 -2.87
N SER A 57 -10.82 26.40 -3.21
CA SER A 57 -11.95 27.16 -2.66
C SER A 57 -12.12 26.91 -1.16
N ARG A 58 -12.58 27.92 -0.42
CA ARG A 58 -12.82 27.82 1.02
C ARG A 58 -13.83 26.72 1.37
N SER A 59 -14.87 26.56 0.56
CA SER A 59 -15.86 25.47 0.70
C SER A 59 -15.22 24.10 0.51
N SER A 60 -14.35 23.94 -0.48
CA SER A 60 -13.62 22.68 -0.71
C SER A 60 -12.71 22.33 0.48
N TYR A 61 -12.05 23.32 1.07
CA TYR A 61 -11.23 23.10 2.27
C TYR A 61 -12.06 22.54 3.44
N TYR A 62 -13.13 23.23 3.84
CA TYR A 62 -13.97 22.79 4.96
C TYR A 62 -14.70 21.48 4.67
N TYR A 63 -15.08 21.23 3.40
CA TYR A 63 -15.65 19.94 3.01
C TYR A 63 -14.66 18.78 3.24
N GLN A 64 -13.40 18.94 2.82
CA GLN A 64 -12.36 17.93 3.04
C GLN A 64 -12.00 17.80 4.53
N GLU A 65 -11.94 18.90 5.27
CA GLU A 65 -11.72 18.89 6.72
C GLU A 65 -12.82 18.12 7.45
N ALA A 66 -14.09 18.40 7.15
CA ALA A 66 -15.23 17.69 7.70
C ALA A 66 -15.20 16.21 7.32
N THR A 67 -14.82 15.87 6.08
CA THR A 67 -14.71 14.49 5.63
C THR A 67 -13.60 13.73 6.36
N ARG A 68 -12.46 14.36 6.66
CA ARG A 68 -11.37 13.76 7.45
C ARG A 68 -11.75 13.49 8.90
N LYS A 69 -12.59 14.35 9.49
CA LYS A 69 -13.07 14.20 10.87
C LYS A 69 -14.15 13.11 11.02
N LYS A 70 -14.76 12.65 9.92
CA LYS A 70 -15.78 11.60 9.99
C LYS A 70 -15.13 10.30 10.46
N PRO A 71 -15.73 9.63 11.47
CA PRO A 71 -15.26 8.32 11.89
C PRO A 71 -15.37 7.32 10.73
N ASP A 72 -14.45 6.37 10.66
CA ASP A 72 -14.53 5.32 9.67
C ASP A 72 -15.79 4.48 9.91
N LYS A 73 -16.65 4.38 8.89
CA LYS A 73 -17.87 3.55 8.93
C LYS A 73 -17.55 2.11 9.33
N TYR A 74 -16.36 1.61 8.97
CA TYR A 74 -15.98 0.22 9.16
C TYR A 74 -15.12 -0.03 10.41
N THR A 75 -14.96 0.92 11.33
CA THR A 75 -14.08 0.74 12.50
C THR A 75 -14.39 -0.54 13.28
N ARG A 76 -15.67 -0.79 13.60
CA ARG A 76 -16.08 -2.02 14.31
C ARG A 76 -15.81 -3.29 13.49
N LEU A 77 -16.02 -3.21 12.18
CA LEU A 77 -15.81 -4.34 11.27
C LEU A 77 -14.32 -4.68 11.13
N ARG A 78 -13.43 -3.68 11.13
CA ARG A 78 -11.97 -3.87 11.12
C ARG A 78 -11.52 -4.66 12.34
N VAL A 79 -11.95 -4.23 13.53
CA VAL A 79 -11.65 -4.93 14.79
C VAL A 79 -12.14 -6.37 14.74
N ARG A 80 -13.37 -6.61 14.29
CA ARG A 80 -13.88 -7.99 14.21
C ARG A 80 -13.12 -8.84 13.18
N ILE A 81 -12.76 -8.27 12.03
CA ILE A 81 -11.97 -8.99 11.01
C ILE A 81 -10.58 -9.34 11.54
N THR A 82 -9.91 -8.44 12.27
CA THR A 82 -8.58 -8.70 12.83
C THR A 82 -8.63 -9.77 13.92
N GLU A 83 -9.66 -9.75 14.79
CA GLU A 83 -9.94 -10.80 15.77
C GLU A 83 -10.15 -12.15 15.10
N LEU A 84 -11.10 -12.26 14.16
CA LEU A 84 -11.38 -13.50 13.43
C LEU A 84 -10.14 -14.02 12.71
N PHE A 85 -9.32 -13.14 12.16
CA PHE A 85 -8.08 -13.52 11.50
C PHE A 85 -7.06 -14.10 12.49
N ALA A 86 -6.91 -13.50 13.68
CA ALA A 86 -6.03 -13.97 14.73
C ALA A 86 -6.50 -15.29 15.35
N GLU A 87 -7.80 -15.40 15.68
CA GLU A 87 -8.43 -16.62 16.21
C GLU A 87 -8.22 -17.83 15.28
N ASN A 88 -8.28 -17.61 13.97
CA ASN A 88 -8.09 -18.64 12.95
C ASN A 88 -6.62 -18.79 12.50
N ARG A 89 -5.67 -18.51 13.39
CA ARG A 89 -4.22 -18.70 13.21
C ARG A 89 -3.67 -18.02 11.96
N LYS A 90 -4.27 -16.91 11.53
CA LYS A 90 -3.88 -16.15 10.33
C LYS A 90 -3.97 -16.96 9.03
N CYS A 91 -4.74 -18.06 9.02
CA CYS A 91 -4.87 -18.95 7.86
C CYS A 91 -6.07 -18.61 6.98
N TYR A 92 -7.04 -17.84 7.50
CA TYR A 92 -8.30 -17.59 6.80
C TYR A 92 -8.18 -16.35 5.93
N GLY A 93 -8.38 -16.52 4.63
CA GLY A 93 -8.52 -15.41 3.69
C GLY A 93 -9.92 -14.80 3.71
N TYR A 94 -10.10 -13.71 2.97
CA TYR A 94 -11.33 -12.90 2.97
C TYR A 94 -12.60 -13.71 2.73
N ARG A 95 -12.58 -14.76 1.89
CA ARG A 95 -13.75 -15.63 1.64
C ARG A 95 -14.21 -16.38 2.88
N ARG A 96 -13.25 -16.90 3.68
CA ARG A 96 -13.56 -17.62 4.92
C ARG A 96 -13.96 -16.67 6.03
N ILE A 97 -13.28 -15.53 6.15
CA ILE A 97 -13.66 -14.48 7.11
C ILE A 97 -15.06 -13.94 6.81
N HIS A 98 -15.39 -13.68 5.54
CA HIS A 98 -16.73 -13.27 5.12
C HIS A 98 -17.81 -14.29 5.51
N ALA A 99 -17.55 -15.58 5.31
CA ALA A 99 -18.46 -16.64 5.75
C ALA A 99 -18.66 -16.67 7.28
N LEU A 100 -17.61 -16.40 8.07
CA LEU A 100 -17.72 -16.29 9.53
C LEU A 100 -18.57 -15.07 9.94
N LEU A 101 -18.32 -13.91 9.32
CA LEU A 101 -19.12 -12.70 9.56
C LEU A 101 -20.60 -12.91 9.23
N GLN A 102 -20.91 -13.62 8.14
CA GLN A 102 -22.29 -13.97 7.78
C GLN A 102 -22.94 -14.89 8.83
N ARG A 103 -22.17 -15.85 9.40
CA ARG A 103 -22.65 -16.71 10.50
C ARG A 103 -22.90 -15.93 11.79
N GLU A 104 -22.18 -14.83 12.00
CA GLU A 104 -22.40 -13.88 13.10
C GLU A 104 -23.54 -12.89 12.81
N GLY A 105 -24.24 -13.02 11.68
CA GLY A 105 -25.33 -12.12 11.29
C GLY A 105 -24.86 -10.77 10.73
N ILE A 106 -23.57 -10.60 10.45
CA ILE A 106 -23.00 -9.36 9.91
C ILE A 106 -23.08 -9.37 8.38
N THR A 107 -24.07 -8.66 7.84
CA THR A 107 -24.25 -8.54 6.39
C THR A 107 -23.31 -7.51 5.79
N VAL A 108 -22.21 -7.98 5.18
CA VAL A 108 -21.24 -7.15 4.45
C VAL A 108 -20.86 -7.80 3.12
N SER A 109 -20.50 -6.98 2.13
CA SER A 109 -19.94 -7.50 0.87
C SER A 109 -18.54 -8.07 1.12
N ASP A 110 -18.25 -9.19 0.47
CA ASP A 110 -16.93 -9.82 0.41
C ASP A 110 -15.83 -8.86 -0.07
N LYS A 111 -16.15 -7.94 -0.99
CA LYS A 111 -15.23 -6.89 -1.48
C LYS A 111 -14.80 -5.94 -0.37
N VAL A 112 -15.71 -5.63 0.57
CA VAL A 112 -15.41 -4.78 1.73
C VAL A 112 -14.46 -5.51 2.67
N VAL A 113 -14.72 -6.79 2.95
CA VAL A 113 -13.84 -7.64 3.77
C VAL A 113 -12.45 -7.73 3.14
N ARG A 114 -12.37 -7.99 1.83
CA ARG A 114 -11.10 -8.05 1.09
C ARG A 114 -10.33 -6.72 1.18
N ARG A 115 -11.01 -5.60 0.98
CA ARG A 115 -10.40 -4.27 1.07
C ARG A 115 -9.85 -4.01 2.48
N ILE A 116 -10.66 -4.27 3.52
CA ILE A 116 -10.24 -4.10 4.91
C ILE A 116 -9.03 -4.98 5.23
N MET A 117 -9.04 -6.26 4.85
CA MET A 117 -7.87 -7.13 5.05
C MET A 117 -6.62 -6.59 4.36
N SER A 118 -6.75 -5.98 3.18
CA SER A 118 -5.62 -5.35 2.49
C SER A 118 -5.11 -4.10 3.20
N GLU A 119 -6.00 -3.23 3.66
CA GLU A 119 -5.64 -1.99 4.37
C GLU A 119 -5.00 -2.29 5.73
N GLU A 120 -5.50 -3.31 6.45
CA GLU A 120 -4.95 -3.79 7.72
C GLU A 120 -3.75 -4.74 7.55
N SER A 121 -3.26 -4.95 6.33
CA SER A 121 -2.13 -5.84 6.03
C SER A 121 -2.29 -7.28 6.54
N LEU A 122 -3.52 -7.80 6.55
CA LEU A 122 -3.86 -9.16 6.98
C LEU A 122 -3.59 -10.17 5.86
N VAL A 123 -2.34 -10.57 5.73
CA VAL A 123 -1.89 -11.50 4.69
C VAL A 123 -1.91 -12.94 5.20
N VAL A 124 -2.63 -13.80 4.49
CA VAL A 124 -2.64 -15.24 4.76
C VAL A 124 -1.28 -15.83 4.38
N ILE A 125 -0.60 -16.44 5.36
CA ILE A 125 0.65 -17.14 5.13
C ILE A 125 0.30 -18.52 4.54
N ALA A 126 0.23 -18.61 3.21
CA ALA A 126 0.06 -19.88 2.53
C ALA A 126 1.42 -20.60 2.43
N LYS A 127 1.55 -21.75 3.10
CA LYS A 127 2.70 -22.64 2.86
C LYS A 127 2.59 -23.20 1.43
N ARG A 128 3.53 -22.84 0.55
CA ARG A 128 3.63 -23.44 -0.78
C ARG A 128 3.91 -24.93 -0.62
N ARG A 129 2.99 -25.79 -1.05
CA ARG A 129 3.24 -27.22 -1.14
C ARG A 129 4.34 -27.42 -2.19
N ARG A 130 5.48 -28.01 -1.79
CA ARG A 130 6.49 -28.45 -2.75
C ARG A 130 5.88 -29.60 -3.56
N LYS A 131 6.09 -29.59 -4.88
CA LYS A 131 5.79 -30.77 -5.71
C LYS A 131 6.73 -31.88 -5.26
N TYR A 132 6.21 -33.09 -5.10
CA TYR A 132 7.04 -34.24 -4.75
C TYR A 132 8.15 -34.42 -5.78
N ASN A 133 9.38 -34.64 -5.30
CA ASN A 133 10.54 -35.00 -6.11
C ASN A 133 11.21 -36.21 -5.46
N SER A 134 11.24 -37.34 -6.17
CA SER A 134 11.90 -38.58 -5.73
C SER A 134 13.42 -38.55 -5.94
N TYR A 135 13.93 -37.61 -6.74
CA TYR A 135 15.36 -37.46 -6.98
C TYR A 135 16.03 -36.89 -5.71
N GLN A 136 16.87 -37.69 -5.07
CA GLN A 136 17.62 -37.32 -3.85
C GLN A 136 19.02 -36.74 -4.14
N GLY A 137 19.34 -36.47 -5.41
CA GLY A 137 20.68 -36.15 -5.88
C GLY A 137 21.39 -37.36 -6.46
N GLU A 138 22.63 -37.16 -6.91
CA GLU A 138 23.52 -38.25 -7.33
C GLU A 138 24.09 -38.92 -6.07
N VAL A 139 23.74 -40.18 -5.84
CA VAL A 139 24.19 -40.96 -4.67
C VAL A 139 25.67 -41.33 -4.78
N SER A 140 26.20 -41.34 -6.00
CA SER A 140 27.58 -41.72 -6.32
C SER A 140 28.29 -40.57 -7.02
N PRO A 141 29.61 -40.44 -6.85
CA PRO A 141 30.40 -39.46 -7.60
C PRO A 141 30.29 -39.72 -9.10
N ALA A 142 30.31 -38.64 -9.89
CA ALA A 142 30.30 -38.72 -11.34
C ALA A 142 31.45 -39.62 -11.84
N VAL A 143 31.13 -40.52 -12.77
CA VAL A 143 32.10 -41.42 -13.39
C VAL A 143 33.13 -40.58 -14.16
N PRO A 144 34.44 -40.93 -14.13
CA PRO A 144 35.46 -40.17 -14.86
C PRO A 144 35.13 -40.07 -16.35
N ASN A 145 35.21 -38.85 -16.90
CA ASN A 145 35.03 -38.60 -18.33
C ASN A 145 36.23 -39.13 -19.12
N LEU A 146 36.11 -40.34 -19.65
CA LEU A 146 37.16 -41.03 -20.40
C LEU A 146 37.46 -40.38 -21.76
N ILE A 147 36.48 -39.71 -22.35
CA ILE A 147 36.58 -39.13 -23.70
C ILE A 147 37.29 -37.77 -23.66
N ARG A 148 37.26 -37.07 -22.51
CA ARG A 148 37.84 -35.73 -22.30
C ARG A 148 37.44 -34.70 -23.36
N SER A 149 36.29 -34.90 -24.02
CA SER A 149 35.74 -33.89 -24.92
C SER A 149 35.32 -32.68 -24.10
N ASP A 150 35.95 -31.55 -24.39
CA ASP A 150 35.52 -30.27 -23.87
C ASP A 150 34.23 -29.88 -24.60
N PHE A 151 33.15 -29.64 -23.87
CA PHE A 151 31.88 -29.12 -24.40
C PHE A 151 31.64 -27.66 -24.00
N HIS A 152 32.60 -27.04 -23.31
CA HIS A 152 32.53 -25.63 -22.96
C HIS A 152 32.79 -24.78 -24.21
N ALA A 153 32.08 -23.66 -24.32
CA ALA A 153 32.28 -22.64 -25.32
C ALA A 153 32.12 -21.28 -24.63
N GLU A 154 33.01 -20.35 -24.93
CA GLU A 154 32.99 -18.99 -24.37
C GLU A 154 31.79 -18.17 -24.89
N GLN A 155 31.29 -18.49 -26.08
CA GLN A 155 30.15 -17.79 -26.71
C GLN A 155 29.15 -18.76 -27.35
N PRO A 156 27.86 -18.37 -27.46
CA PRO A 156 26.87 -19.15 -28.19
C PRO A 156 27.28 -19.32 -29.66
N ASN A 157 27.16 -20.54 -30.19
CA ASN A 157 27.53 -20.90 -31.57
C ASN A 157 29.01 -20.70 -31.95
N SER A 158 29.93 -20.72 -30.97
CA SER A 158 31.36 -20.80 -31.25
C SER A 158 31.92 -22.15 -30.81
N LYS A 159 31.89 -23.14 -31.71
CA LYS A 159 32.73 -24.34 -31.67
C LYS A 159 32.84 -24.97 -33.06
#